data_AF-Q46FQ6-F1
#
_entry.id   AF-Q46FQ6-F1
#
_cell.length_a   1.000
_cell.length_b   1.000
_cell.length_c   1.000
_cell.angle_alpha   90.00
_cell.angle_beta   90.00
_cell.angle_gamma   90.00
#
_symmetry.space_group_name_H-M   'P 1'
#
loop_
_entity.id
_entity.type
_entity.pdbx_description
1 polymer ?
#
loop_
_entity_poly.entity_id
_entity_poly.type
_entity_poly.pdbx_seq_one_letter_code
_entity_poly.pdbx_strand_id
1 'polypeptide(L)'
;MSDETTKEKEKSFDGSLSEPERSIHAEVFLGSVRITGVKVNYYHVCETKLWLFSHNISLEKESDNVAIGKMLHEDRYKKNSKNITIDGISIDFVKTGKKLEIHEVKKSKKIDVADRAQLLFYLYFLKKKGIDAVGVLNYPLLNKTEKIELTPEDEAITEKDIKNIKNIVLGSMPPPERKRICSKCAYKEFCFCGDRDRV
;
A
#
# COMPACT_ATOMS: atom_id res chain seq x y z
N MET A 1 -71.93 33.88 -4.58
CA MET A 1 -72.05 32.84 -3.55
C MET A 1 -71.22 31.68 -4.07
N SER A 2 -70.00 31.47 -3.58
CA SER A 2 -69.69 30.72 -2.34
C SER A 2 -70.27 29.30 -2.35
N ASP A 3 -69.54 28.22 -2.10
CA ASP A 3 -68.08 28.00 -1.92
C ASP A 3 -67.80 26.47 -2.10
N GLU A 4 -66.59 25.88 -2.03
CA GLU A 4 -65.30 26.33 -1.47
C GLU A 4 -64.07 25.73 -2.23
N THR A 5 -63.02 25.36 -1.49
CA THR A 5 -61.69 24.80 -1.82
C THR A 5 -61.66 23.25 -2.00
N THR A 6 -60.62 22.62 -2.57
CA THR A 6 -59.31 22.39 -1.90
C THR A 6 -58.07 22.74 -2.75
N LYS A 7 -57.05 23.34 -2.13
CA LYS A 7 -55.70 23.55 -2.71
C LYS A 7 -54.78 22.40 -2.32
N GLU A 8 -54.18 21.73 -3.30
CA GLU A 8 -52.88 21.09 -3.11
C GLU A 8 -51.80 21.93 -3.81
N LYS A 9 -50.71 22.23 -3.08
CA LYS A 9 -49.57 22.98 -3.60
C LYS A 9 -48.52 21.99 -4.08
N GLU A 10 -48.40 21.81 -5.39
CA GLU A 10 -47.16 21.28 -5.95
C GLU A 10 -46.03 22.26 -5.65
N LYS A 11 -45.11 21.85 -4.77
CA LYS A 11 -43.90 22.62 -4.46
C LYS A 11 -42.75 22.03 -5.26
N SER A 12 -42.40 22.71 -6.34
CA SER A 12 -41.22 22.43 -7.16
C SER A 12 -39.97 22.27 -6.27
N PHE A 13 -39.39 21.08 -6.23
CA PHE A 13 -38.10 20.83 -5.62
C PHE A 13 -37.05 20.74 -6.73
N ASP A 14 -36.48 21.89 -7.07
CA ASP A 14 -35.14 21.93 -7.66
C ASP A 14 -34.18 21.27 -6.66
N GLY A 15 -33.46 20.26 -7.14
CA GLY A 15 -32.67 19.35 -6.34
C GLY A 15 -31.72 18.61 -7.25
N SER A 16 -30.70 19.33 -7.72
CA SER A 16 -29.59 18.77 -8.48
C SER A 16 -29.09 17.47 -7.84
N LEU A 17 -29.11 16.37 -8.60
CA LEU A 17 -28.55 15.11 -8.18
C LEU A 17 -27.04 15.29 -7.99
N SER A 18 -26.61 15.49 -6.75
CA SER A 18 -25.21 15.59 -6.37
C SER A 18 -24.48 14.30 -6.80
N GLU A 19 -23.43 14.44 -7.62
CA GLU A 19 -22.59 13.28 -7.98
C GLU A 19 -22.13 12.54 -6.74
N PRO A 20 -22.13 11.19 -6.74
CA PRO A 20 -21.65 10.42 -5.61
C PRO A 20 -20.17 10.70 -5.34
N GLU A 21 -19.84 10.88 -4.05
CA GLU A 21 -18.51 11.29 -3.59
C GLU A 21 -17.42 10.33 -4.08
N ARG A 22 -16.40 10.87 -4.76
CA ARG A 22 -15.36 10.08 -5.43
C ARG A 22 -14.31 9.56 -4.45
N SER A 23 -14.61 8.43 -3.82
CA SER A 23 -13.58 7.52 -3.27
C SER A 23 -12.90 6.75 -4.41
N ILE A 24 -11.57 6.80 -4.51
CA ILE A 24 -10.80 6.20 -5.62
C ILE A 24 -9.65 5.34 -5.04
N HIS A 25 -9.10 4.40 -5.82
CA HIS A 25 -8.07 3.44 -5.39
C HIS A 25 -6.82 3.36 -6.32
N ALA A 26 -5.66 2.92 -5.78
CA ALA A 26 -4.33 2.88 -6.41
C ALA A 26 -3.61 1.52 -6.21
N GLU A 27 -3.66 0.61 -7.17
CA GLU A 27 -4.65 0.58 -8.27
C GLU A 27 -4.06 0.39 -9.66
N VAL A 28 -2.91 -0.28 -9.78
CA VAL A 28 -2.50 -0.81 -11.08
C VAL A 28 -3.19 -2.15 -11.28
N PHE A 29 -4.35 -2.14 -11.94
CA PHE A 29 -4.98 -3.32 -12.51
C PHE A 29 -4.28 -3.68 -13.83
N LEU A 30 -3.46 -4.73 -13.83
CA LEU A 30 -2.90 -5.29 -15.06
C LEU A 30 -3.74 -6.47 -15.55
N GLY A 31 -4.98 -6.19 -15.96
CA GLY A 31 -6.00 -7.20 -16.19
C GLY A 31 -6.54 -7.71 -14.85
N SER A 32 -6.49 -9.02 -14.61
CA SER A 32 -7.02 -9.66 -13.40
C SER A 32 -6.20 -9.47 -12.11
N VAL A 33 -4.99 -8.90 -12.19
CA VAL A 33 -4.10 -8.76 -11.02
C VAL A 33 -4.09 -7.34 -10.49
N ARG A 34 -4.53 -7.19 -9.23
CA ARG A 34 -4.41 -5.99 -8.40
C ARG A 34 -3.01 -5.93 -7.76
N ILE A 35 -2.22 -4.92 -8.12
CA ILE A 35 -0.88 -4.66 -7.55
C ILE A 35 -0.93 -3.44 -6.61
N THR A 36 -0.32 -3.58 -5.44
CA THR A 36 -0.24 -2.56 -4.39
C THR A 36 1.20 -2.42 -3.88
N GLY A 37 1.52 -1.32 -3.19
CA GLY A 37 2.86 -1.11 -2.60
C GLY A 37 3.29 -2.23 -1.64
N VAL A 38 2.35 -2.87 -0.93
CA VAL A 38 2.64 -4.04 -0.08
C VAL A 38 3.12 -5.23 -0.92
N LYS A 39 2.54 -5.47 -2.10
CA LYS A 39 3.00 -6.52 -3.02
C LYS A 39 4.38 -6.18 -3.61
N VAL A 40 4.66 -4.91 -3.90
CA VAL A 40 6.01 -4.47 -4.32
C VAL A 40 7.03 -4.68 -3.20
N ASN A 41 6.70 -4.33 -1.96
CA ASN A 41 7.54 -4.63 -0.81
C ASN A 41 7.78 -6.15 -0.68
N TYR A 42 6.73 -6.98 -0.77
CA TYR A 42 6.86 -8.43 -0.61
C TYR A 42 7.66 -9.10 -1.73
N TYR A 43 7.59 -8.60 -2.96
CA TYR A 43 8.46 -9.06 -4.07
C TYR A 43 9.94 -8.94 -3.71
N HIS A 44 10.37 -7.77 -3.23
CA HIS A 44 11.76 -7.51 -2.80
C HIS A 44 12.14 -8.21 -1.47
N VAL A 45 11.17 -8.76 -0.74
CA VAL A 45 11.39 -9.49 0.53
C VAL A 45 11.45 -11.02 0.30
N CYS A 46 10.43 -11.59 -0.34
CA CYS A 46 10.23 -13.02 -0.54
C CYS A 46 9.07 -13.29 -1.51
N GLU A 47 9.37 -13.90 -2.67
CA GLU A 47 8.36 -14.21 -3.70
C GLU A 47 7.29 -15.21 -3.23
N THR A 48 7.65 -16.21 -2.41
CA THR A 48 6.68 -17.13 -1.78
C THR A 48 5.71 -16.37 -0.88
N LYS A 49 6.19 -15.37 -0.12
CA LYS A 49 5.35 -14.51 0.71
C LYS A 49 4.40 -13.65 -0.14
N LEU A 50 4.90 -13.08 -1.23
CA LEU A 50 4.10 -12.35 -2.21
C LEU A 50 2.97 -13.24 -2.77
N TRP A 51 3.29 -14.47 -3.14
CA TRP A 51 2.33 -15.42 -3.70
C TRP A 51 1.25 -15.78 -2.69
N LEU A 52 1.63 -16.19 -1.47
CA LEU A 52 0.71 -16.57 -0.40
C LEU A 52 -0.25 -15.43 -0.03
N PHE A 53 0.30 -14.23 0.20
CA PHE A 53 -0.51 -13.04 0.48
C PHE A 53 -1.48 -12.71 -0.67
N SER A 54 -1.04 -12.86 -1.92
CA SER A 54 -1.88 -12.58 -3.08
C SER A 54 -3.00 -13.60 -3.29
N HIS A 55 -2.88 -14.80 -2.72
CA HIS A 55 -3.90 -15.85 -2.67
C HIS A 55 -4.69 -15.84 -1.35
N ASN A 56 -4.68 -14.71 -0.63
CA ASN A 56 -5.38 -14.47 0.65
C ASN A 56 -4.91 -15.33 1.83
N ILE A 57 -3.85 -16.13 1.69
CA ILE A 57 -3.23 -16.85 2.81
C ILE A 57 -2.45 -15.81 3.63
N SER A 58 -3.04 -15.33 4.73
CA SER A 58 -2.58 -14.13 5.46
C SER A 58 -2.25 -14.41 6.93
N LEU A 59 -1.06 -14.96 7.18
CA LEU A 59 -0.60 -15.36 8.54
C LEU A 59 -0.12 -14.17 9.41
N GLU A 60 0.02 -12.98 8.83
CA GLU A 60 0.56 -11.81 9.55
C GLU A 60 -0.38 -11.20 10.59
N LYS A 61 -1.68 -11.52 10.56
CA LYS A 61 -2.65 -11.03 11.56
C LYS A 61 -2.37 -11.59 12.96
N GLU A 62 -1.81 -12.80 13.03
CA GLU A 62 -1.51 -13.54 14.26
C GLU A 62 -0.06 -13.32 14.72
N SER A 63 0.72 -12.49 14.03
CA SER A 63 2.13 -12.27 14.34
C SER A 63 2.33 -11.10 15.29
N ASP A 64 2.80 -11.37 16.51
CA ASP A 64 3.15 -10.35 17.51
C ASP A 64 4.10 -9.27 16.95
N ASN A 65 5.08 -9.66 16.13
CA ASN A 65 5.99 -8.72 15.47
C ASN A 65 5.26 -7.69 14.58
N VAL A 66 4.14 -8.10 13.95
CA VAL A 66 3.29 -7.26 13.11
C VAL A 66 2.24 -6.50 13.94
N ALA A 67 1.76 -7.07 15.05
CA ALA A 67 0.88 -6.37 16.00
C ALA A 67 1.62 -5.22 16.71
N ILE A 68 2.77 -5.52 17.32
CA ILE A 68 3.73 -4.52 17.83
C ILE A 68 4.09 -3.56 16.70
N GLY A 69 4.24 -4.09 15.47
CA GLY A 69 4.25 -3.37 14.18
C GLY A 69 3.33 -2.15 14.19
N LYS A 70 2.03 -2.41 14.12
CA LYS A 70 0.95 -1.42 14.02
C LYS A 70 0.88 -0.50 15.25
N MET A 71 0.97 -1.04 16.46
CA MET A 71 0.89 -0.25 17.70
C MET A 71 1.92 0.90 17.73
N LEU A 72 3.19 0.62 17.40
CA LEU A 72 4.22 1.67 17.38
C LEU A 72 4.04 2.70 16.25
N HIS A 73 3.31 2.38 15.18
CA HIS A 73 2.90 3.37 14.19
C HIS A 73 1.75 4.21 14.75
N GLU A 74 0.69 3.58 15.26
CA GLU A 74 -0.47 4.27 15.81
C GLU A 74 -0.08 5.25 16.94
N ASP A 75 0.69 4.81 17.92
CA ASP A 75 0.98 5.62 19.11
C ASP A 75 1.93 6.79 18.83
N ARG A 76 2.88 6.64 17.89
CA ARG A 76 3.79 7.72 17.51
C ARG A 76 3.13 8.74 16.60
N TYR A 77 2.12 8.35 15.82
CA TYR A 77 1.55 9.19 14.76
C TYR A 77 0.14 9.73 15.03
N LYS A 78 -0.63 9.18 16.00
CA LYS A 78 -1.95 9.70 16.44
C LYS A 78 -2.03 11.21 16.72
N LYS A 79 -0.90 11.89 16.99
CA LYS A 79 -0.84 13.36 17.20
C LYS A 79 -0.56 14.20 15.95
N ASN A 80 -0.01 13.62 14.87
CA ASN A 80 0.50 14.38 13.72
C ASN A 80 0.21 13.76 12.33
N SER A 81 -0.15 12.49 12.21
CA SER A 81 -0.58 11.94 10.92
C SER A 81 -2.06 12.18 10.68
N LYS A 82 -2.37 12.62 9.47
CA LYS A 82 -3.56 12.16 8.76
C LYS A 82 -3.06 11.05 7.86
N ASN A 83 -3.47 9.80 8.12
CA ASN A 83 -3.31 8.72 7.16
C ASN A 83 -4.16 9.12 5.94
N ILE A 84 -3.51 9.47 4.83
CA ILE A 84 -4.23 9.93 3.63
C ILE A 84 -4.15 8.82 2.61
N THR A 85 -5.31 8.23 2.36
CA THR A 85 -5.53 7.30 1.25
C THR A 85 -5.68 8.13 -0.02
N ILE A 86 -4.57 8.41 -0.73
CA ILE A 86 -4.61 9.06 -2.06
C ILE A 86 -4.75 7.99 -3.11
N ASP A 87 -5.84 8.10 -3.88
CA ASP A 87 -6.43 6.93 -4.49
C ASP A 87 -6.44 5.82 -3.39
N GLY A 88 -5.73 4.70 -3.54
CA GLY A 88 -5.81 3.54 -2.62
C GLY A 88 -4.50 3.16 -1.93
N ILE A 89 -3.51 4.05 -2.00
CA ILE A 89 -2.24 3.94 -1.30
C ILE A 89 -2.44 4.44 0.14
N SER A 90 -2.13 3.62 1.15
CA SER A 90 -1.90 4.16 2.51
C SER A 90 -0.53 4.82 2.55
N ILE A 91 -0.50 6.14 2.37
CA ILE A 91 0.63 6.99 2.75
C ILE A 91 0.39 7.44 4.21
N ASP A 92 1.41 7.33 5.06
CA ASP A 92 1.29 7.69 6.48
C ASP A 92 1.00 9.19 6.66
N PHE A 93 1.57 10.05 5.80
CA PHE A 93 1.29 11.48 5.78
C PHE A 93 1.67 12.13 4.44
N VAL A 94 0.90 13.14 4.03
CA VAL A 94 1.12 13.93 2.80
C VAL A 94 1.26 15.41 3.15
N LYS A 95 2.28 16.05 2.62
CA LYS A 95 2.52 17.49 2.74
C LYS A 95 2.35 18.18 1.40
N THR A 96 1.43 19.14 1.35
CA THR A 96 1.17 19.95 0.15
C THR A 96 2.03 21.22 0.19
N GLY A 97 2.79 21.47 -0.88
CA GLY A 97 3.60 22.66 -1.07
C GLY A 97 3.74 22.97 -2.57
N LYS A 98 4.92 23.46 -3.01
CA LYS A 98 5.21 23.62 -4.45
C LYS A 98 5.22 22.30 -5.23
N LYS A 99 5.45 21.19 -4.53
CA LYS A 99 5.45 19.80 -5.02
C LYS A 99 4.82 18.94 -3.92
N LEU A 100 4.18 17.82 -4.28
CA LEU A 100 3.61 16.91 -3.29
C LEU A 100 4.73 16.13 -2.58
N GLU A 101 4.69 16.02 -1.26
CA GLU A 101 5.66 15.24 -0.49
C GLU A 101 4.92 14.13 0.26
N ILE A 102 5.24 12.87 -0.07
CA ILE A 102 4.59 11.68 0.50
C ILE A 102 5.53 10.97 1.48
N HIS A 103 5.04 10.63 2.67
CA HIS A 103 5.84 10.01 3.74
C HIS A 103 5.43 8.56 3.96
N GLU A 104 6.41 7.66 3.88
CA GLU A 104 6.30 6.27 4.32
C GLU A 104 7.17 6.11 5.58
N VAL A 105 6.62 5.52 6.62
CA VAL A 105 7.29 5.26 7.90
C VAL A 105 7.70 3.79 7.95
N LYS A 106 8.92 3.52 8.43
CA LYS A 106 9.43 2.17 8.62
C LYS A 106 10.14 2.05 9.96
N LYS A 107 9.92 0.94 10.65
CA LYS A 107 10.53 0.69 11.96
C LYS A 107 12.05 0.58 11.94
N SER A 108 12.63 0.06 10.85
CA SER A 108 14.06 -0.19 10.75
C SER A 108 14.51 -0.20 9.31
N LYS A 109 15.72 0.30 9.02
CA LYS A 109 16.36 0.24 7.70
C LYS A 109 16.92 -1.16 7.35
N LYS A 110 16.28 -2.26 7.81
CA LYS A 110 16.78 -3.63 7.57
C LYS A 110 16.35 -4.24 6.23
N ILE A 111 15.39 -3.61 5.55
CA ILE A 111 14.83 -4.06 4.27
C ILE A 111 14.68 -2.84 3.34
N ASP A 112 15.73 -2.02 3.28
CA ASP A 112 15.71 -0.71 2.62
C ASP A 112 15.43 -0.76 1.12
N VAL A 113 15.87 -1.81 0.42
CA VAL A 113 15.53 -2.05 -0.99
C VAL A 113 14.02 -2.19 -1.18
N ALA A 114 13.33 -2.97 -0.36
CA ALA A 114 11.88 -3.17 -0.46
C ALA A 114 11.09 -1.93 -0.03
N ASP A 115 11.60 -1.21 0.98
CA ASP A 115 11.01 0.05 1.45
C ASP A 115 11.16 1.16 0.39
N ARG A 116 12.32 1.25 -0.28
CA ARG A 116 12.54 2.15 -1.44
C ARG A 116 11.65 1.77 -2.62
N ALA A 117 11.60 0.50 -3.01
CA ALA A 117 10.81 0.04 -4.15
C ALA A 117 9.30 0.29 -3.94
N GLN A 118 8.78 0.09 -2.73
CA GLN A 118 7.40 0.45 -2.38
C GLN A 118 7.13 1.94 -2.60
N LEU A 119 8.03 2.82 -2.15
CA LEU A 119 7.86 4.26 -2.28
C LEU A 119 8.01 4.74 -3.73
N LEU A 120 8.95 4.16 -4.50
CA LEU A 120 9.07 4.41 -5.94
C LEU A 120 7.79 4.04 -6.69
N PHE A 121 7.18 2.91 -6.37
CA PHE A 121 5.90 2.51 -6.96
C PHE A 121 4.80 3.56 -6.73
N TYR A 122 4.76 4.19 -5.55
CA TYR A 122 3.83 5.29 -5.28
C TYR A 122 4.14 6.54 -6.10
N LEU A 123 5.43 6.94 -6.19
CA LEU A 123 5.84 8.08 -7.02
C LEU A 123 5.56 7.85 -8.50
N TYR A 124 5.82 6.65 -9.01
CA TYR A 124 5.51 6.21 -10.36
C TYR A 124 4.01 6.30 -10.64
N PHE A 125 3.18 5.79 -9.73
CA PHE A 125 1.72 5.87 -9.87
C PHE A 125 1.23 7.32 -9.91
N LEU A 126 1.70 8.17 -9.00
CA LEU A 126 1.37 9.60 -8.96
C LEU A 126 1.80 10.31 -10.25
N LYS A 127 3.01 10.03 -10.76
CA LYS A 127 3.49 10.58 -12.03
C LYS A 127 2.59 10.17 -13.22
N LYS A 128 2.16 8.90 -13.30
CA LYS A 128 1.22 8.45 -14.35
C LYS A 128 -0.18 9.07 -14.21
N LYS A 129 -0.54 9.61 -13.05
CA LYS A 129 -1.75 10.44 -12.82
C LYS A 129 -1.53 11.94 -13.08
N GLY A 130 -0.35 12.36 -13.52
CA GLY A 130 0.00 13.76 -13.74
C GLY A 130 0.33 14.55 -12.46
N ILE A 131 0.53 13.86 -11.33
CA ILE A 131 0.84 14.47 -10.04
C ILE A 131 2.35 14.41 -9.80
N ASP A 132 2.99 15.57 -9.74
CA ASP A 132 4.43 15.64 -9.42
C ASP A 132 4.68 15.54 -7.91
N ALA A 133 5.51 14.56 -7.51
CA ALA A 133 5.72 14.20 -6.10
C ALA A 133 7.18 13.86 -5.78
N VAL A 134 7.56 14.03 -4.50
CA VAL A 134 8.77 13.47 -3.88
C VAL A 134 8.37 12.54 -2.74
N GLY A 135 9.19 11.53 -2.48
CA GLY A 135 8.98 10.58 -1.39
C GLY A 135 9.94 10.81 -0.23
N VAL A 136 9.51 10.50 0.98
CA VAL A 136 10.37 10.46 2.17
C VAL A 136 10.16 9.15 2.93
N LEU A 137 11.21 8.34 3.05
CA LEU A 137 11.26 7.24 4.02
C LEU A 137 11.67 7.79 5.38
N ASN A 138 10.91 7.44 6.41
CA ASN A 138 11.10 7.91 7.79
C ASN A 138 11.42 6.69 8.67
N TYR A 139 12.54 6.70 9.38
CA TYR A 139 13.00 5.63 10.26
C TYR A 139 13.06 6.13 11.72
N PRO A 140 11.94 6.14 12.47
CA PRO A 140 11.84 6.92 13.72
C PRO A 140 12.58 6.31 14.90
N LEU A 141 12.99 5.04 14.81
CA LEU A 141 13.88 4.40 15.79
C LEU A 141 15.36 4.68 15.52
N LEU A 142 15.69 5.22 14.34
CA LEU A 142 17.06 5.53 13.91
C LEU A 142 17.30 7.04 13.77
N ASN A 143 16.28 7.87 14.08
CA ASN A 143 16.27 9.32 13.83
C ASN A 143 16.76 9.70 12.43
N LYS A 144 16.39 8.90 11.41
CA LYS A 144 16.86 9.05 10.04
C LYS A 144 15.69 9.22 9.07
N THR A 145 15.85 10.12 8.12
CA THR A 145 14.96 10.29 6.96
C THR A 145 15.77 10.13 5.68
N GLU A 146 15.10 9.75 4.60
CA GLU A 146 15.70 9.54 3.29
C GLU A 146 14.73 10.02 2.21
N LYS A 147 15.10 11.12 1.54
CA LYS A 147 14.30 11.70 0.45
C LYS A 147 14.61 10.96 -0.85
N ILE A 148 13.57 10.59 -1.58
CA ILE A 148 13.62 9.86 -2.84
C ILE A 148 12.87 10.66 -3.90
N GLU A 149 13.48 10.80 -5.06
CA GLU A 149 12.89 11.37 -6.26
C GLU A 149 12.93 10.30 -7.36
N LEU A 150 11.91 10.26 -8.20
CA LEU A 150 11.74 9.22 -9.22
C LEU A 150 12.56 9.58 -10.47
N THR A 151 13.49 8.71 -10.86
CA THR A 151 14.28 8.85 -12.10
C THR A 151 13.73 7.98 -13.23
N PRO A 152 14.10 8.22 -14.51
CA PRO A 152 13.73 7.36 -15.63
C PRO A 152 14.16 5.89 -15.46
N GLU A 153 15.29 5.65 -14.80
CA GLU A 153 15.80 4.31 -14.47
C GLU A 153 14.93 3.64 -13.41
N ASP A 154 14.54 4.37 -12.35
CA ASP A 154 13.60 3.90 -11.33
C ASP A 154 12.22 3.58 -11.94
N GLU A 155 11.76 4.34 -12.94
CA GLU A 155 10.53 4.04 -13.69
C GLU A 155 10.63 2.72 -14.46
N ALA A 156 11.74 2.49 -15.18
CA ALA A 156 11.98 1.25 -15.92
C ALA A 156 12.10 0.03 -15.00
N ILE A 157 12.73 0.18 -13.83
CA ILE A 157 12.79 -0.85 -12.78
C ILE A 157 11.38 -1.12 -12.24
N THR A 158 10.61 -0.08 -11.91
CA THR A 158 9.23 -0.21 -11.40
C THR A 158 8.33 -0.94 -12.40
N GLU A 159 8.41 -0.62 -13.70
CA GLU A 159 7.65 -1.31 -14.75
C GLU A 159 8.06 -2.79 -14.93
N LYS A 160 9.32 -3.13 -14.69
CA LYS A 160 9.82 -4.51 -14.67
C LYS A 160 9.30 -5.28 -13.45
N ASP A 161 9.39 -4.69 -12.26
CA ASP A 161 8.92 -5.28 -11.01
C ASP A 161 7.41 -5.56 -11.07
N ILE A 162 6.63 -4.61 -11.58
CA ILE A 162 5.19 -4.77 -11.84
C ILE A 162 4.90 -5.99 -12.74
N LYS A 163 5.67 -6.22 -13.81
CA LYS A 163 5.53 -7.39 -14.69
C LYS A 163 5.90 -8.69 -13.96
N ASN A 164 7.00 -8.70 -13.21
CA ASN A 164 7.46 -9.87 -12.45
C ASN A 164 6.46 -10.26 -11.35
N ILE A 165 5.93 -9.28 -10.61
CA ILE A 165 4.88 -9.47 -9.61
C ILE A 165 3.64 -10.11 -10.24
N LYS A 166 3.20 -9.63 -11.41
CA LYS A 166 2.08 -10.24 -12.14
C LYS A 166 2.36 -11.71 -12.50
N ASN A 167 3.57 -12.01 -12.99
CA ASN A 167 3.95 -13.37 -13.37
C ASN A 167 3.99 -14.32 -12.17
N ILE A 168 4.54 -13.88 -11.04
CA ILE A 168 4.55 -14.66 -9.79
C ILE A 168 3.11 -14.90 -9.32
N VAL A 169 2.30 -13.85 -9.23
CA VAL A 169 0.92 -13.93 -8.69
C VAL A 169 -0.02 -14.78 -9.56
N LEU A 170 0.22 -14.89 -10.87
CA LEU A 170 -0.55 -15.77 -11.77
C LEU A 170 0.07 -17.16 -11.96
N GLY A 171 1.30 -17.39 -11.46
CA GLY A 171 2.02 -18.64 -11.60
C GLY A 171 1.78 -19.61 -10.44
N SER A 172 2.51 -20.72 -10.46
CA SER A 172 2.64 -21.60 -9.30
C SER A 172 3.38 -20.91 -8.15
N MET A 173 3.14 -21.37 -6.92
CA MET A 173 3.82 -20.84 -5.74
C MET A 173 5.35 -21.04 -5.85
N PRO A 174 6.17 -19.98 -5.75
CA PRO A 174 7.62 -20.11 -5.72
C PRO A 174 8.06 -20.95 -4.51
N PRO A 175 8.99 -21.90 -4.67
CA PRO A 175 9.43 -22.77 -3.58
C PRO A 175 10.06 -21.94 -2.44
N PRO A 176 9.76 -22.27 -1.17
CA PRO A 176 10.22 -21.47 -0.03
C PRO A 176 11.73 -21.61 0.20
N GLU A 177 12.45 -20.49 0.10
CA GLU A 177 13.88 -20.41 0.43
C GLU A 177 14.12 -19.94 1.87
N ARG A 178 15.09 -20.54 2.57
CA ARG A 178 15.49 -20.11 3.92
C ARG A 178 16.33 -18.83 3.87
N LYS A 179 15.70 -17.69 4.17
CA LYS A 179 16.33 -16.35 4.25
C LYS A 179 16.48 -15.91 5.70
N ARG A 180 17.39 -14.96 5.99
CA ARG A 180 17.62 -14.42 7.36
C ARG A 180 16.33 -13.91 8.03
N ILE A 181 15.42 -13.33 7.23
CA ILE A 181 14.09 -12.85 7.66
C ILE A 181 13.14 -13.95 8.14
N CYS A 182 13.33 -15.20 7.70
CA CYS A 182 12.42 -16.32 8.01
C CYS A 182 12.34 -16.60 9.52
N SER A 183 13.40 -16.28 10.27
CA SER A 183 13.42 -16.35 11.74
C SER A 183 12.31 -15.54 12.43
N LYS A 184 11.78 -14.49 11.78
CA LYS A 184 10.70 -13.62 12.29
C LYS A 184 9.49 -13.53 11.35
N CYS A 185 9.45 -14.36 10.31
CA CYS A 185 8.40 -14.32 9.30
C CYS A 185 7.18 -15.12 9.78
N ALA A 186 5.99 -14.52 9.72
CA ALA A 186 4.73 -15.19 10.06
C ALA A 186 4.47 -16.46 9.21
N TYR A 187 5.07 -16.55 8.03
CA TYR A 187 4.94 -17.69 7.12
C TYR A 187 5.95 -18.81 7.37
N LYS A 188 6.86 -18.68 8.35
CA LYS A 188 7.95 -19.64 8.59
C LYS A 188 7.44 -21.08 8.73
N GLU A 189 6.42 -21.29 9.56
CA GLU A 189 5.92 -22.63 9.87
C GLU A 189 5.22 -23.23 8.66
N PHE A 190 4.37 -22.45 7.97
CA PHE A 190 3.73 -22.86 6.72
C PHE A 190 4.77 -23.24 5.64
N CYS A 191 5.81 -22.42 5.45
CA CYS A 191 6.84 -22.65 4.43
C CYS A 191 7.71 -23.90 4.69
N PHE A 192 7.84 -24.34 5.95
CA PHE A 192 8.81 -25.37 6.34
C PHE A 192 8.19 -26.49 7.19
N CYS A 193 6.87 -26.70 7.15
CA CYS A 193 6.16 -27.71 7.95
C CYS A 193 6.55 -29.17 7.64
N GLY A 194 7.23 -29.40 6.51
CA GLY A 194 7.83 -30.70 6.14
C GLY A 194 9.30 -30.88 6.54
N ASP A 195 10.02 -29.81 6.90
CA ASP A 195 11.46 -29.85 7.20
C ASP A 195 11.73 -30.35 8.63
N ARG A 196 11.27 -31.56 8.94
CA ARG A 196 11.83 -32.37 10.02
C ARG A 196 13.09 -33.06 9.51
N ASP A 197 14.17 -32.27 9.38
CA ASP A 197 15.59 -32.70 9.40
C ASP A 197 16.53 -31.59 8.87
N ARG A 198 17.05 -30.78 9.79
CA ARG A 198 18.32 -30.01 9.73
C ARG A 198 18.42 -29.13 10.99
N VAL A 199 18.82 -29.79 12.08
CA VAL A 199 19.37 -29.15 13.29
C VAL A 199 20.80 -28.69 13.00
#